data_AF-A0A1G3XUB5-F1
#
_entry.id   AF-A0A1G3XUB5-F1
#
_cell.length_a   1.000
_cell.length_b   1.000
_cell.length_c   1.000
_cell.angle_alpha   90.00
_cell.angle_beta   90.00
_cell.angle_gamma   90.00
#
_symmetry.space_group_name_H-M   'P 1'
#
loop_
_entity.id
_entity.type
_entity.pdbx_description
1 polymer ?
#
loop_
_entity_poly.entity_id
_entity_poly.type
_entity_poly.pdbx_seq_one_letter_code
_entity_poly.pdbx_strand_id
1 'polypeptide(L)'
;MKNRFIVDGMLGSLARKLRIFGYDTLYNADLSDNEILKAASSEGRTILTSDQQLADRASKRRINCILLNEENDDEDRLATVLREAGEGEVHLNPEETRCSVCNGEVEPVGRDEVAGAVPEGVLAKQEKFYRCKSCGKIYWIGGHWKRLNELSENLKSNNQDNKKSPPQHNSPPATSR
;
A
#
# COMPACT_ATOMS: atom_id res chain seq x y z
N MET A 1 -7.21 7.26 -11.15
CA MET A 1 -6.62 5.91 -11.05
C MET A 1 -5.68 5.92 -9.86
N LYS A 2 -5.75 4.92 -8.97
CA LYS A 2 -4.86 4.83 -7.79
C LYS A 2 -3.42 4.52 -8.24
N ASN A 3 -2.43 4.97 -7.46
CA ASN A 3 -1.03 4.65 -7.71
C ASN A 3 -0.76 3.13 -7.78
N ARG A 4 0.26 2.75 -8.57
CA ARG A 4 0.73 1.35 -8.69
C ARG A 4 2.10 1.23 -8.03
N PHE A 5 2.28 0.20 -7.23
CA PHE A 5 3.49 -0.02 -6.45
C PHE A 5 4.17 -1.33 -6.81
N ILE A 6 5.48 -1.39 -6.58
CA ILE A 6 6.23 -2.63 -6.43
C ILE A 6 7.01 -2.55 -5.12
N VAL A 7 6.89 -3.58 -4.30
CA VAL A 7 7.40 -3.61 -2.94
C VAL A 7 8.52 -4.60 -2.84
N ASP A 8 9.62 -4.16 -2.25
CA ASP A 8 10.79 -4.97 -1.91
C ASP A 8 10.46 -6.13 -0.94
N GLY A 9 11.26 -7.19 -0.97
CA GLY A 9 11.00 -8.48 -0.30
C GLY A 9 10.79 -8.36 1.21
N MET A 10 11.43 -7.38 1.85
CA MET A 10 11.37 -7.14 3.30
C MET A 10 10.07 -6.45 3.75
N LEU A 11 9.29 -5.90 2.83
CA LEU A 11 8.13 -5.05 3.13
C LEU A 11 6.79 -5.74 2.80
N GLY A 12 6.74 -7.07 2.89
CA GLY A 12 5.57 -7.86 2.50
C GLY A 12 4.30 -7.56 3.30
N SER A 13 4.43 -7.15 4.57
CA SER A 13 3.29 -6.72 5.39
C SER A 13 2.67 -5.41 4.89
N LEU A 14 3.52 -4.44 4.51
CA LEU A 14 3.10 -3.19 3.85
C LEU A 14 2.43 -3.47 2.51
N ALA A 15 2.99 -4.37 1.70
CA ALA A 15 2.40 -4.77 0.42
C ALA A 15 0.97 -5.30 0.57
N ARG A 16 0.73 -6.13 1.60
CA ARG A 16 -0.61 -6.65 1.90
C ARG A 16 -1.58 -5.54 2.27
N LYS A 17 -1.16 -4.57 3.10
CA LYS A 17 -2.00 -3.42 3.48
C LYS A 17 -2.38 -2.58 2.26
N LEU A 18 -1.41 -2.22 1.42
CA LEU A 18 -1.66 -1.45 0.19
C LEU A 18 -2.67 -2.14 -0.73
N ARG A 19 -2.57 -3.46 -0.92
CA ARG A 19 -3.56 -4.24 -1.69
C ARG A 19 -4.95 -4.15 -1.08
N ILE A 20 -5.07 -4.24 0.24
CA ILE A 20 -6.37 -4.13 0.93
C ILE A 20 -6.95 -2.72 0.78
N PHE A 21 -6.13 -1.67 0.74
CA PHE A 21 -6.59 -0.31 0.42
C PHE A 21 -6.90 -0.07 -1.08
N GLY A 22 -6.71 -1.10 -1.92
CA GLY A 22 -7.07 -1.09 -3.33
C GLY A 22 -5.94 -0.68 -4.27
N TYR A 23 -4.71 -0.53 -3.78
CA TYR A 23 -3.56 -0.19 -4.63
C TYR A 23 -3.03 -1.43 -5.34
N ASP A 24 -2.84 -1.33 -6.66
CA ASP A 24 -2.15 -2.37 -7.44
C ASP A 24 -0.70 -2.46 -7.00
N THR A 25 -0.37 -3.51 -6.24
CA THR A 25 0.90 -3.65 -5.55
C THR A 25 1.54 -5.00 -5.87
N LEU A 26 2.60 -4.99 -6.69
CA LEU A 26 3.43 -6.17 -6.90
C LEU A 26 4.32 -6.39 -5.68
N TYR A 27 4.41 -7.65 -5.28
CA TYR A 27 5.29 -8.10 -4.22
C TYR A 27 5.56 -9.58 -4.44
N ASN A 28 6.84 -9.92 -4.47
CA ASN A 28 7.35 -11.26 -4.41
C ASN A 28 8.72 -11.17 -3.73
N ALA A 29 8.89 -11.93 -2.63
CA ALA A 29 10.09 -11.91 -1.81
C ALA A 29 11.34 -12.38 -2.56
N ASP A 30 11.17 -13.13 -3.65
CA ASP A 30 12.26 -13.72 -4.43
C ASP A 30 12.70 -12.83 -5.61
N LEU A 31 12.07 -11.68 -5.84
CA LEU A 31 12.48 -10.78 -6.92
C LEU A 31 13.83 -10.14 -6.61
N SER A 32 14.75 -10.22 -7.58
CA SER A 32 15.98 -9.44 -7.53
C SER A 32 15.73 -7.95 -7.77
N ASP A 33 16.62 -7.10 -7.28
CA ASP A 33 16.60 -5.66 -7.56
C ASP A 33 16.49 -5.31 -9.05
N ASN A 34 17.13 -6.10 -9.92
CA ASN A 34 17.07 -5.85 -11.36
C ASN A 34 15.68 -6.15 -11.92
N GLU A 35 15.00 -7.17 -11.40
CA GLU A 35 13.63 -7.47 -11.77
C GLU A 35 12.68 -6.40 -11.22
N ILE A 36 12.88 -5.93 -9.99
CA ILE A 36 12.12 -4.82 -9.41
C ILE A 36 12.25 -3.56 -10.27
N LEU A 37 13.48 -3.14 -10.59
CA LEU A 37 13.75 -1.96 -11.41
C LEU A 37 13.15 -2.10 -12.83
N LYS A 38 13.23 -3.30 -13.43
CA LYS A 38 12.65 -3.58 -14.74
C LYS A 38 11.13 -3.49 -14.71
N ALA A 39 10.48 -4.14 -13.75
CA ALA A 39 9.02 -4.10 -13.60
C ALA A 39 8.55 -2.66 -13.32
N ALA A 40 9.22 -1.94 -12.41
CA ALA A 40 8.90 -0.55 -12.11
C ALA A 40 8.94 0.36 -13.34
N SER A 41 10.02 0.26 -14.14
CA SER A 41 10.18 1.06 -15.35
C SER A 41 9.17 0.68 -16.44
N SER A 42 8.96 -0.61 -16.69
CA SER A 42 8.10 -1.08 -17.78
C SER A 42 6.60 -0.91 -17.51
N GLU A 43 6.19 -0.99 -16.24
CA GLU A 43 4.78 -0.89 -15.83
C GLU A 43 4.42 0.47 -15.21
N GLY A 44 5.39 1.39 -15.09
CA GLY A 44 5.19 2.69 -14.45
C GLY A 44 4.81 2.59 -12.97
N ARG A 45 5.46 1.68 -12.22
CA ARG A 45 5.22 1.48 -10.79
C ARG A 45 6.23 2.25 -9.95
N THR A 46 5.78 2.76 -8.82
CA THR A 46 6.66 3.35 -7.80
C THR A 46 7.27 2.23 -6.95
N ILE A 47 8.59 2.22 -6.79
CA ILE A 47 9.31 1.28 -5.93
C ILE A 47 9.16 1.70 -4.48
N LEU A 48 8.81 0.76 -3.61
CA LEU A 48 8.83 0.92 -2.16
C LEU A 48 9.92 0.01 -1.60
N THR A 49 10.94 0.58 -0.98
CA THR A 49 12.07 -0.15 -0.42
C THR A 49 12.63 0.55 0.80
N SER A 50 13.30 -0.20 1.66
CA SER A 50 14.16 0.35 2.71
C SER A 50 15.65 0.24 2.37
N ASP A 51 15.99 -0.43 1.26
CA ASP A 51 17.36 -0.56 0.77
C ASP A 51 17.80 0.71 0.02
N GLN A 52 18.75 1.43 0.62
CA GLN A 52 19.37 2.61 0.03
C GLN A 52 20.02 2.34 -1.32
N GLN A 53 20.64 1.17 -1.52
CA GLN A 53 21.30 0.82 -2.78
C GLN A 53 20.28 0.63 -3.92
N LEU A 54 19.14 0.02 -3.63
CA LEU A 54 18.03 -0.11 -4.59
C LEU A 54 17.45 1.27 -4.92
N ALA A 55 17.24 2.13 -3.93
CA ALA A 55 16.77 3.50 -4.13
C ALA A 55 17.74 4.33 -4.99
N ASP A 56 19.04 4.26 -4.73
CA ASP A 56 20.07 4.95 -5.52
C ASP A 56 20.07 4.49 -6.99
N ARG A 57 19.90 3.18 -7.21
CA ARG A 57 19.79 2.59 -8.55
C ARG A 57 18.51 3.02 -9.28
N ALA A 58 17.39 3.12 -8.56
CA ALA A 58 16.14 3.63 -9.11
C ALA A 58 16.29 5.10 -9.54
N SER A 59 16.87 5.94 -8.68
CA SER A 59 17.14 7.35 -8.95
C SER A 59 18.01 7.56 -10.20
N LYS A 60 19.13 6.83 -10.31
CA LYS A 60 20.01 6.86 -11.51
C LYS A 60 19.27 6.50 -12.81
N ARG A 61 18.24 5.65 -12.71
CA ARG A 61 17.40 5.21 -13.84
C ARG A 61 16.14 6.06 -14.03
N ARG A 62 15.95 7.12 -13.23
CA ARG A 62 14.74 7.98 -13.22
C ARG A 62 13.45 7.19 -13.00
N ILE A 63 13.52 6.16 -12.15
CA ILE A 63 12.37 5.38 -11.72
C ILE A 63 11.86 5.95 -10.40
N ASN A 64 10.54 6.15 -10.29
CA ASN A 64 9.92 6.62 -9.04
C ASN A 64 10.20 5.63 -7.91
N CYS A 65 10.70 6.13 -6.78
CA CYS A 65 11.05 5.33 -5.62
C CYS A 65 10.75 6.12 -4.34
N ILE A 66 10.14 5.46 -3.36
CA ILE A 66 9.96 5.97 -2.01
C ILE A 66 10.82 5.11 -1.09
N LEU A 67 11.84 5.74 -0.51
CA LEU A 67 12.70 5.11 0.48
C LEU A 67 12.00 5.19 1.86
N LEU A 68 11.87 4.05 2.52
CA LEU A 68 11.17 3.91 3.78
C LEU A 68 12.15 3.66 4.92
N ASN A 69 11.95 4.35 6.05
CA ASN A 69 12.77 4.14 7.24
C ASN A 69 12.54 2.73 7.82
N GLU A 70 13.63 2.00 8.06
CA GLU A 70 13.61 0.67 8.66
C GLU A 70 13.14 0.68 10.12
N GLU A 71 13.33 1.79 10.84
CA GLU A 71 12.92 1.94 12.23
C GLU A 71 11.40 2.17 12.38
N ASN A 72 10.75 2.63 11.32
CA ASN A 72 9.31 2.90 11.34
C ASN A 72 8.53 1.58 11.26
N ASP A 73 7.38 1.55 11.95
CA ASP A 73 6.43 0.45 11.79
C ASP A 73 5.67 0.55 10.46
N ASP A 74 4.85 -0.47 10.18
CA ASP A 74 4.07 -0.51 8.94
C ASP A 74 3.04 0.61 8.81
N GLU A 75 2.52 1.14 9.91
CA GLU A 75 1.50 2.19 9.90
C GLU A 75 2.16 3.51 9.50
N ASP A 76 3.32 3.83 10.08
CA ASP A 76 4.15 4.98 9.74
C ASP A 76 4.69 4.90 8.29
N ARG A 77 5.10 3.71 7.86
CA ARG A 77 5.51 3.47 6.46
C ARG A 77 4.36 3.66 5.51
N LEU A 78 3.17 3.13 5.82
CA LEU A 78 1.98 3.34 5.00
C LEU A 78 1.63 4.83 4.92
N ALA A 79 1.65 5.56 6.04
CA ALA A 79 1.43 7.01 6.07
C ALA A 79 2.38 7.75 5.12
N THR A 80 3.66 7.38 5.17
CA THR A 80 4.70 7.95 4.32
C THR A 80 4.43 7.64 2.85
N VAL A 81 4.15 6.39 2.49
CA VAL A 81 3.83 6.00 1.11
C VAL A 81 2.67 6.80 0.55
N LEU A 82 1.57 6.91 1.31
CA LEU A 82 0.37 7.61 0.85
C LEU A 82 0.63 9.10 0.66
N ARG A 83 1.32 9.75 1.62
CA ARG A 83 1.69 11.16 1.52
C ARG A 83 2.59 11.42 0.30
N GLU A 84 3.66 10.66 0.14
CA GLU A 84 4.63 10.82 -0.97
C GLU A 84 3.99 10.50 -2.33
N ALA A 85 3.03 9.57 -2.36
CA ALA A 85 2.25 9.24 -3.55
C ALA A 85 1.15 10.28 -3.88
N GLY A 86 0.96 11.30 -3.04
CA GLY A 86 -0.08 12.32 -3.19
C GLY A 86 -1.49 11.81 -2.93
N GLU A 87 -1.61 10.67 -2.23
CA GLU A 87 -2.89 10.07 -1.85
C GLU A 87 -3.38 10.79 -0.59
N GLY A 88 -4.44 11.59 -0.73
CA GLY A 88 -4.96 12.41 0.37
C GLY A 88 -5.64 11.56 1.44
N GLU A 89 -6.86 11.10 1.14
CA GLU A 89 -7.68 10.32 2.05
C GLU A 89 -7.83 8.89 1.51
N VAL A 90 -7.45 7.91 2.32
CA VAL A 90 -7.62 6.51 1.98
C VAL A 90 -8.85 5.98 2.68
N HIS A 91 -9.74 5.35 1.92
CA HIS A 91 -10.94 4.72 2.45
C HIS A 91 -10.91 3.22 2.15
N LEU A 92 -11.29 2.43 3.13
CA LEU A 92 -11.51 1.01 2.94
C LEU A 92 -12.88 0.78 2.29
N ASN A 93 -12.85 0.44 1.00
CA ASN A 93 -14.02 0.00 0.26
C ASN A 93 -13.83 -1.46 -0.17
N PRO A 94 -14.65 -2.43 0.31
CA PRO A 94 -14.53 -3.85 -0.04
C PRO A 94 -14.47 -4.10 -1.55
N GLU A 95 -15.23 -3.32 -2.31
CA GLU A 95 -15.38 -3.44 -3.77
C GLU A 95 -14.17 -2.90 -4.54
N GLU A 96 -13.33 -2.08 -3.90
CA GLU A 96 -12.10 -1.54 -4.49
C GLU A 96 -10.84 -2.26 -4.01
N THR A 97 -10.98 -3.23 -3.09
CA THR A 97 -9.82 -3.94 -2.55
C THR A 97 -9.19 -4.86 -3.59
N ARG A 98 -7.93 -5.23 -3.36
CA ARG A 98 -7.24 -6.28 -4.11
C ARG A 98 -6.89 -7.42 -3.19
N CYS A 99 -6.74 -8.60 -3.78
CA CYS A 99 -6.35 -9.80 -3.05
C CYS A 99 -5.02 -9.58 -2.34
N SER A 100 -5.03 -9.61 -1.00
CA SER A 100 -3.82 -9.49 -0.18
C SER A 100 -2.73 -10.51 -0.52
N VAL A 101 -3.10 -11.66 -1.10
CA VAL A 101 -2.14 -12.72 -1.47
C VAL A 101 -1.53 -12.50 -2.84
N CYS A 102 -2.36 -12.36 -3.88
CA CYS A 102 -1.88 -12.36 -5.27
C CYS A 102 -2.05 -11.02 -6.00
N ASN A 103 -2.57 -9.97 -5.34
CA ASN A 103 -2.89 -8.69 -5.96
C ASN A 103 -4.01 -8.74 -7.03
N GLY A 104 -4.70 -9.87 -7.22
CA GLY A 104 -5.84 -9.98 -8.14
C GLY A 104 -7.06 -9.19 -7.68
N GLU A 105 -7.95 -8.87 -8.61
CA GLU A 105 -9.24 -8.23 -8.30
C GLU A 105 -10.13 -9.16 -7.47
N VAL A 106 -10.91 -8.58 -6.58
CA VAL A 106 -11.95 -9.30 -5.83
C VAL A 106 -13.33 -8.86 -6.29
N GLU A 107 -14.27 -9.80 -6.30
CA GLU A 107 -15.65 -9.53 -6.66
C GLU A 107 -16.61 -10.06 -5.59
N PRO A 108 -17.78 -9.43 -5.39
CA PRO A 108 -18.80 -9.95 -4.50
C PRO A 108 -19.20 -11.38 -4.91
N VAL A 109 -19.46 -12.23 -3.91
CA VAL A 109 -19.90 -13.61 -4.13
C VAL A 109 -21.03 -13.96 -3.17
N GLY A 110 -21.99 -14.76 -3.64
CA GLY A 110 -23.13 -15.17 -2.82
C GLY A 110 -22.72 -16.03 -1.63
N ARG A 111 -23.48 -15.92 -0.53
CA ARG A 111 -23.28 -16.73 0.68
C ARG A 111 -23.31 -18.23 0.39
N ASP A 112 -24.24 -18.67 -0.46
CA ASP A 112 -24.41 -20.08 -0.80
C ASP A 112 -23.21 -20.62 -1.61
N GLU A 113 -22.58 -19.78 -2.42
CA GLU A 113 -21.41 -20.15 -3.23
C GLU A 113 -20.12 -20.31 -2.41
N VAL A 114 -20.09 -19.77 -1.19
CA VAL A 114 -18.95 -19.90 -0.27
C VAL A 114 -19.21 -20.88 0.87
N ALA A 115 -20.41 -21.49 0.92
CA ALA A 115 -20.73 -22.52 1.89
C ALA A 115 -19.76 -23.70 1.77
N GLY A 116 -19.18 -24.13 2.90
CA GLY A 116 -18.15 -25.18 2.93
C GLY A 116 -16.73 -24.72 2.55
N ALA A 117 -16.56 -23.52 1.98
CA ALA A 117 -15.24 -22.93 1.69
C ALA A 117 -14.78 -21.94 2.78
N VAL A 118 -15.68 -21.56 3.70
CA VAL A 118 -15.39 -20.73 4.87
C VAL A 118 -15.87 -21.42 6.16
N PRO A 119 -15.30 -21.11 7.34
CA PRO A 119 -15.77 -21.67 8.61
C PRO A 119 -17.25 -21.37 8.86
N GLU A 120 -18.00 -22.33 9.39
CA GLU A 120 -19.45 -22.18 9.63
C GLU A 120 -19.80 -20.97 10.49
N GLY A 121 -18.99 -20.68 11.52
CA GLY A 121 -19.19 -19.51 12.38
C GLY A 121 -19.01 -18.17 11.65
N VAL A 122 -18.26 -18.13 10.54
CA VAL A 122 -18.19 -16.97 9.65
C VAL A 122 -19.43 -16.90 8.78
N LEU A 123 -19.83 -18.03 8.18
CA LEU A 123 -21.04 -18.13 7.35
C LEU A 123 -22.31 -17.74 8.10
N ALA A 124 -22.37 -18.00 9.41
CA ALA A 124 -23.48 -17.65 10.27
C ALA A 124 -23.52 -16.14 10.65
N LYS A 125 -22.38 -15.44 10.62
CA LYS A 125 -22.25 -14.07 11.13
C LYS A 125 -22.08 -13.01 10.04
N GLN A 126 -21.71 -13.42 8.83
CA GLN A 126 -21.37 -12.53 7.73
C GLN A 126 -22.39 -12.68 6.60
N GLU A 127 -22.82 -11.54 6.07
CA GLU A 127 -23.77 -11.48 4.95
C GLU A 127 -23.06 -11.27 3.61
N LYS A 128 -21.91 -10.59 3.63
CA LYS A 128 -21.16 -10.20 2.43
C LYS A 128 -19.84 -10.93 2.36
N PHE A 129 -19.58 -11.52 1.19
CA PHE A 129 -18.36 -12.23 0.87
C PHE A 129 -17.79 -11.71 -0.44
N TYR A 130 -16.47 -11.82 -0.57
CA TYR A 130 -15.75 -11.46 -1.79
C TYR A 130 -14.79 -12.59 -2.16
N ARG A 131 -14.62 -12.86 -3.45
CA ARG A 131 -13.71 -13.87 -3.96
C ARG A 131 -12.70 -13.23 -4.91
N CYS A 132 -11.42 -13.60 -4.76
CA CYS A 132 -10.41 -13.23 -5.74
C CYS A 132 -10.61 -13.98 -7.05
N LYS A 133 -10.65 -13.27 -8.17
CA LYS A 133 -10.82 -13.83 -9.52
C LYS A 133 -9.62 -14.67 -9.98
N SER A 134 -8.45 -14.43 -9.40
CA SER A 134 -7.19 -15.09 -9.82
C SER A 134 -6.87 -16.31 -8.98
N CYS A 135 -6.90 -16.21 -7.64
CA CYS A 135 -6.50 -17.31 -6.76
C CYS A 135 -7.66 -17.92 -5.96
N GLY A 136 -8.89 -17.44 -6.12
CA GLY A 136 -10.08 -17.98 -5.45
C GLY A 136 -10.18 -17.68 -3.96
N LYS A 137 -9.23 -16.95 -3.36
CA LYS A 137 -9.25 -16.62 -1.93
C LYS A 137 -10.52 -15.85 -1.57
N ILE A 138 -11.19 -16.29 -0.50
CA ILE A 138 -12.44 -15.70 0.00
C ILE A 138 -12.14 -14.71 1.14
N TYR A 139 -12.85 -13.60 1.14
CA TYR A 139 -12.76 -12.49 2.08
C TYR A 139 -14.13 -12.13 2.64
N TRP A 140 -14.14 -11.59 3.86
CA TRP A 140 -15.32 -11.05 4.53
C TRP A 140 -14.88 -9.91 5.46
N ILE A 141 -15.82 -9.06 5.86
CA ILE A 141 -15.55 -7.94 6.77
C ILE A 141 -15.47 -8.48 8.21
N GLY A 142 -14.26 -8.49 8.77
CA GLY A 142 -14.01 -9.00 10.13
C GLY A 142 -13.24 -8.00 11.00
N GLY A 143 -12.70 -8.47 12.14
CA GLY A 143 -11.90 -7.64 13.04
C GLY A 143 -10.68 -6.98 12.37
N HIS A 144 -10.03 -7.69 11.43
CA HIS A 144 -8.92 -7.13 10.67
C HIS A 144 -9.34 -5.92 9.82
N TRP A 145 -10.54 -5.96 9.24
CA TRP A 145 -11.10 -4.83 8.49
C TRP A 145 -11.29 -3.61 9.39
N LYS A 146 -11.85 -3.81 10.59
CA LYS A 146 -12.06 -2.72 11.57
C LYS A 146 -10.75 -2.04 11.93
N ARG A 147 -9.70 -2.82 12.24
CA ARG A 147 -8.37 -2.28 12.56
C ARG A 147 -7.76 -1.47 11.42
N LEU A 148 -7.90 -1.94 10.17
CA LEU A 148 -7.41 -1.19 9.02
C LEU A 148 -8.24 0.09 8.77
N ASN A 149 -9.53 0.07 9.12
CA ASN A 149 -10.38 1.26 9.02
C ASN A 149 -10.00 2.31 10.08
N GLU A 150 -9.71 1.87 11.31
CA GLU A 150 -9.16 2.74 12.36
C GLU A 150 -7.83 3.35 11.94
N LEU A 151 -6.95 2.55 11.31
CA LEU A 151 -5.70 3.04 10.72
C LEU A 151 -5.98 4.13 9.67
N SER A 152 -6.91 3.91 8.74
CA SER A 152 -7.23 4.96 7.75
C SER A 152 -7.74 6.25 8.39
N GLU A 153 -8.53 6.17 9.47
CA GLU A 153 -8.99 7.38 10.19
C GLU A 153 -7.83 8.09 10.90
N ASN A 154 -6.90 7.36 11.51
CA ASN A 154 -5.72 7.94 12.18
C ASN A 154 -4.79 8.66 11.20
N LEU A 155 -4.62 8.11 9.99
CA LEU A 155 -3.84 8.73 8.92
C LEU A 155 -4.43 10.09 8.47
N LYS A 156 -5.75 10.28 8.58
CA LYS A 156 -6.41 11.57 8.28
C LYS A 156 -6.06 12.63 9.32
N SER A 157 -6.07 12.26 10.60
CA SER A 157 -5.79 13.16 11.72
C SER A 157 -4.35 13.69 11.67
N ASN A 158 -3.38 12.82 11.39
CA ASN A 158 -1.96 13.20 11.34
C ASN A 158 -1.61 14.10 10.13
N ASN A 159 -2.37 14.02 9.04
CA ASN A 159 -2.20 14.90 7.87
C ASN A 159 -2.72 16.33 8.09
N GLN A 160 -3.55 16.58 9.12
CA GLN A 160 -4.04 17.93 9.45
C GLN A 160 -3.03 18.73 10.27
N ASP A 161 -2.26 18.07 11.14
CA ASP A 161 -1.28 18.74 12.00
C ASP A 161 -0.02 19.18 11.24
N ASN A 162 0.33 18.48 10.15
CA ASN A 162 1.53 18.79 9.36
C ASN A 162 1.31 19.89 8.28
N LYS A 163 0.12 20.49 8.20
CA LYS A 163 -0.18 21.63 7.30
C LYS A 163 0.21 23.00 7.87
N LYS A 164 0.84 23.08 9.04
CA LYS A 164 1.36 24.33 9.61
C LYS A 164 2.88 24.34 9.65
N SER A 165 3.52 24.68 8.53
CA SER A 165 4.67 25.62 8.46
C SER A 165 5.25 25.63 7.03
N PRO A 166 5.29 26.77 6.33
CA PRO A 166 6.14 26.94 5.16
C PRO A 166 7.61 27.01 5.59
N PRO A 167 8.57 26.49 4.81
CA PRO A 167 9.99 26.67 5.08
C PRO A 167 10.35 28.15 4.92
N GLN A 168 10.81 28.78 6.00
CA GLN A 168 11.41 30.12 5.93
C GLN A 168 12.78 30.01 5.25
N HIS A 169 12.85 30.45 4.00
CA HIS A 169 14.12 30.70 3.31
C HIS A 169 14.80 31.92 3.93
N ASN A 170 15.66 31.70 4.93
CA ASN A 170 16.64 32.69 5.33
C ASN A 170 17.81 32.63 4.33
N SER A 171 17.81 33.53 3.36
CA SER A 171 18.99 33.80 2.53
C SER A 171 20.03 34.54 3.38
N PRO A 172 21.31 34.13 3.38
CA PRO A 172 22.37 34.89 4.03
C PRO A 172 22.61 36.22 3.29
N PRO A 173 22.98 37.31 3.98
CA PRO A 173 23.31 38.57 3.32
C PRO A 173 24.59 38.40 2.50
N ALA A 174 24.50 38.78 1.23
CA ALA A 174 25.65 38.87 0.34
C ALA A 174 26.64 39.92 0.89
N THR A 175 27.86 39.48 1.17
CA THR A 175 29.00 40.35 1.41
C THR A 175 29.59 40.78 0.07
N SER A 176 29.55 42.08 -0.24
CA SER A 176 30.40 42.65 -1.28
C SER A 176 30.71 44.12 -0.98
N ARG A 177 32.01 44.34 -0.76
CA ARG A 177 32.86 45.55 -0.83
C ARG A 177 32.21 46.92 -1.00
#